data_AF-A0A0R3QI04-F1
#
_entry.id   AF-A0A0R3QI04-F1
#
_cell.length_a   1.000
_cell.length_b   1.000
_cell.length_c   1.000
_cell.angle_alpha   90.00
_cell.angle_beta   90.00
_cell.angle_gamma   90.00
#
_symmetry.space_group_name_H-M   'P 1'
#
loop_
_entity.id
_entity.type
_entity.pdbx_description
1 polymer ?
#
loop_
_entity_poly.entity_id
_entity_poly.type
_entity_poly.pdbx_seq_one_letter_code
_entity_poly.pdbx_strand_id
1 'polypeptide(L)' 'MLDIFLNICSIYEAGFEVEFDVDSSDTLNKQIRNAQIAQFNFILVVGPAEARNGTVNVRTRDNAVSSCI' A
#
# COMPACT_ATOMS: atom_id res chain seq x y z
N MET A 1 9.05 -6.31 8.05
CA MET A 1 8.22 -5.54 9.02
C MET A 1 8.85 -4.18 9.28
N LEU A 2 10.15 -4.08 9.55
CA LEU A 2 10.85 -2.79 9.72
C LEU A 2 11.04 -2.01 8.41
N ASP A 3 11.18 -2.66 7.26
CA ASP A 3 11.48 -1.98 5.99
C ASP A 3 10.31 -1.19 5.38
N ILE A 4 9.06 -1.60 5.64
CA ILE A 4 7.86 -0.90 5.13
C ILE A 4 7.61 0.38 5.93
N PHE A 5 7.78 0.31 7.25
CA PHE A 5 7.63 1.48 8.13
C PHE A 5 8.64 2.59 7.82
N LEU A 6 9.89 2.24 7.48
CA LEU A 6 10.90 3.22 7.08
C LEU A 6 10.51 3.98 5.80
N ASN A 7 9.80 3.32 4.89
CA ASN A 7 9.37 3.91 3.61
C ASN A 7 8.12 4.78 3.72
N ILE A 8 7.28 4.61 4.75
CA ILE A 8 6.10 5.47 4.94
C ILE A 8 6.51 6.88 5.35
N CYS A 9 7.51 6.99 6.24
CA CYS A 9 8.05 8.29 6.66
C CYS A 9 8.61 9.08 5.48
N SER A 10 9.34 8.43 4.55
CA SER A 10 9.91 9.11 3.38
C SER A 10 8.84 9.58 2.39
N ILE A 11 7.72 8.85 2.26
CA ILE A 11 6.59 9.28 1.43
C ILE A 11 5.90 10.50 2.05
N TYR A 12 5.76 10.53 3.39
CA TYR A 12 5.23 11.70 4.09
C TYR A 12 6.14 12.92 3.95
N GLU A 13 7.45 12.75 4.10
CA GLU A 13 8.44 13.82 3.89
C GLU A 13 8.45 14.34 2.44
N ALA A 14 8.12 13.49 1.47
CA ALA A 14 7.92 13.89 0.08
C ALA A 14 6.64 14.70 -0.16
N GLY A 15 5.84 14.96 0.88
CA GLY A 15 4.64 15.80 0.84
C GLY A 15 3.34 15.04 0.52
N PHE A 16 3.35 13.71 0.62
CA PHE A 16 2.16 12.90 0.41
C PHE A 16 1.49 12.53 1.74
N GLU A 17 0.17 12.52 1.74
CA GLU A 17 -0.60 11.99 2.86
C GLU A 17 -0.69 10.46 2.73
N VAL A 18 -0.25 9.75 3.77
CA VAL A 18 -0.16 8.28 3.77
C VAL A 18 -0.93 7.74 4.96
N GLU A 19 -1.81 6.80 4.67
CA GLU A 19 -2.50 6.01 5.67
C GLU A 19 -1.99 4.56 5.59
N PHE A 20 -1.57 4.00 6.73
CA PHE A 20 -1.10 2.62 6.83
C PHE A 20 -1.61 2.02 8.13
N ASP A 21 -2.28 0.86 8.02
CA ASP A 21 -2.84 0.13 9.15
C ASP A 21 -2.25 -1.29 9.19
N VAL A 22 -1.44 -1.55 10.21
CA VAL A 22 -0.66 -2.80 10.36
C VAL A 22 -1.38 -3.81 11.22
N ASP A 23 -2.24 -3.31 12.10
CA ASP A 23 -2.97 -4.10 13.09
C ASP A 23 -4.43 -4.31 12.66
N SER A 24 -4.76 -3.95 11.42
CA SER A 24 -6.08 -4.13 10.85
C SER A 24 -6.49 -5.60 10.92
N SER A 25 -7.64 -5.86 11.55
CA SER A 25 -8.28 -7.18 11.50
C SER A 25 -8.98 -7.45 10.16
N ASP A 26 -9.02 -6.45 9.29
CA ASP A 26 -9.59 -6.55 7.95
C ASP A 26 -8.68 -7.30 6.99
N THR A 27 -9.28 -8.17 6.16
CA THR A 27 -8.55 -8.83 5.07
C THR A 27 -7.94 -7.81 4.12
N LEU A 28 -6.78 -8.15 3.51
CA LEU A 28 -6.13 -7.32 2.49
C LEU A 28 -7.10 -6.81 1.41
N ASN A 29 -8.00 -7.67 0.93
CA ASN A 29 -9.00 -7.28 -0.07
C ASN A 29 -9.98 -6.22 0.43
N LYS A 30 -10.36 -6.27 1.71
CA LYS A 30 -11.24 -5.26 2.31
C LYS A 30 -10.52 -3.93 2.49
N GLN A 31 -9.26 -3.95 2.93
CA GLN A 31 -8.44 -2.73 3.02
C GLN A 31 -8.24 -2.07 1.65
N ILE A 32 -7.88 -2.85 0.62
CA ILE A 32 -7.75 -2.36 -0.76
C ILE A 32 -9.07 -1.71 -1.22
N ARG A 33 -10.20 -2.38 -0.96
CA ARG A 33 -11.52 -1.84 -1.32
C ARG A 33 -11.84 -0.54 -0.57
N ASN A 34 -11.53 -0.47 0.72
CA ASN A 34 -11.74 0.75 1.51
C ASN A 34 -10.89 1.90 0.96
N ALA A 35 -9.63 1.65 0.62
CA ALA A 35 -8.75 2.65 0.02
C ALA A 35 -9.24 3.13 -1.36
N GLN A 36 -9.79 2.22 -2.18
CA GLN A 36 -10.46 2.58 -3.43
C GLN A 36 -11.69 3.48 -3.21
N ILE A 37 -12.52 3.16 -2.21
CA ILE A 37 -13.71 3.95 -1.86
C ILE A 37 -13.32 5.32 -1.32
N ALA A 38 -12.27 5.40 -0.51
CA ALA A 38 -11.65 6.63 -0.02
C ALA A 38 -10.91 7.41 -1.13
N GLN A 39 -10.89 6.88 -2.37
CA GLN A 39 -10.31 7.53 -3.54
C GLN A 39 -8.82 7.85 -3.40
N PHE A 40 -8.04 7.01 -2.71
CA PHE A 40 -6.59 7.15 -2.69
C PHE A 40 -6.01 7.11 -4.11
N ASN A 41 -5.03 7.99 -4.37
CA ASN A 41 -4.38 8.09 -5.68
C ASN A 41 -3.53 6.84 -5.99
N PHE A 42 -2.86 6.32 -4.96
CA PHE A 42 -1.99 5.15 -5.01
C PHE A 42 -2.31 4.23 -3.84
N ILE A 43 -2.42 2.94 -4.13
CA ILE A 43 -2.63 1.90 -3.13
C ILE A 43 -1.47 0.92 -3.25
N LEU A 44 -0.61 0.91 -2.23
CA LEU A 44 0.54 0.02 -2.13
C LEU A 44 0.11 -1.25 -1.39
N VAL A 45 0.18 -2.39 -2.06
CA VAL A 45 -0.27 -3.67 -1.51
C VAL A 45 0.95 -4.55 -1.29
N VAL A 46 1.17 -4.92 -0.03
CA VAL A 46 2.21 -5.88 0.35
C VAL A 46 1.55 -7.10 0.99
N GLY A 47 1.47 -8.19 0.23
CA GLY A 47 1.05 -9.49 0.74
C GLY A 47 2.25 -10.34 1.22
N PRO A 48 2.00 -11.59 1.64
CA PRO A 48 3.05 -12.50 2.09
C PRO A 48 4.08 -12.86 1.01
N ALA A 49 3.70 -12.85 -0.26
CA ALA A 49 4.63 -13.14 -1.36
C ALA A 49 5.52 -11.91 -1.63
N GLU A 50 4.91 -10.74 -1.68
CA GLU A 50 5.53 -9.44 -1.89
C GLU A 50 6.54 -9.15 -0.77
N ALA A 51 6.14 -9.37 0.49
CA ALA A 51 7.01 -9.22 1.66
C ALA A 51 8.22 -10.15 1.66
N ARG A 52 8.09 -11.38 1.14
CA ARG A 52 9.22 -12.32 1.02
C ARG A 52 10.18 -11.94 -0.11
N ASN A 53 9.64 -11.40 -1.19
CA ASN A 53 10.42 -11.04 -2.37
C ASN A 53 10.95 -9.60 -2.31
N GLY A 54 10.58 -8.82 -1.29
CA GLY A 54 10.93 -7.40 -1.18
C GLY A 54 10.31 -6.56 -2.29
N THR A 55 9.13 -6.96 -2.77
CA THR A 55 8.41 -6.27 -3.85
C THR A 55 7.12 -5.64 -3.32
N VAL A 56 6.50 -4.76 -4.10
CA VAL A 56 5.19 -4.16 -3.81
C VAL A 56 4.30 -4.15 -5.04
N ASN A 57 3.00 -4.40 -4.87
CA ASN A 57 2.02 -4.20 -5.93
C ASN A 57 1.42 -2.80 -5.83
N VAL A 58 1.52 -2.02 -6.91
CA VAL A 58 0.99 -0.65 -6.95
C VAL A 58 -0.29 -0.64 -7.77
N ARG A 59 -1.38 -0.21 -7.14
CA ARG A 59 -2.66 0.04 -7.80
C ARG A 59 -2.94 1.53 -7.85
N THR A 60 -3.41 2.02 -8.99
CA THR A 60 -3.85 3.41 -9.16
C THR A 60 -5.37 3.51 -9.12
N ARG A 61 -5.87 4.74 -8.99
CA ARG A 61 -7.31 5.05 -8.97
C ARG A 61 -8.09 4.47 -10.16
N ASP A 62 -7.49 4.42 -11.34
CA ASP A 62 -8.14 3.89 -12.55
C ASP A 62 -8.12 2.35 -12.62
N ASN A 63 -7.76 1.70 -11.51
CA ASN A 63 -7.53 0.26 -11.40
C ASN A 63 -6.46 -0.26 -12.39
N ALA A 64 -5.61 0.63 -12.89
CA ALA A 64 -4.45 0.25 -13.67
C ALA A 64 -3.41 -0.34 -12.72
N VAL A 65 -3.15 -1.64 -12.87
CA VAL A 65 -2.11 -2.34 -12.13
C VAL A 65 -0.81 -2.11 -12.87
N SER A 66 0.09 -1.31 -12.30
CA SER A 66 1.47 -1.26 -12.78
C SER A 66 2.26 -2.35 -12.07
N SER A 67 2.97 -3.18 -12.84
CA SER A 67 3.64 -4.39 -12.38
C SER A 67 4.66 -4.15 -11.27
N CYS A 68 4.84 -5.19 -10.43
CA CYS A 68 5.68 -5.21 -9.23
C CYS A 68 7.01 -4.46 -9.37
N ILE A 69 7.29 -3.59 -8.40
CA ILE A 69 8.62 -3.00 -8.15
C ILE A 69 9.19 -3.69 -6.91
#